data_AF-A0A4R4B2N2-F1
#
_entry.id   AF-A0A4R4B2N2-F1
#
_cell.length_a   1.000
_cell.length_b   1.000
_cell.length_c   1.000
_cell.angle_alpha   90.00
_cell.angle_beta   90.00
_cell.angle_gamma   90.00
#
_symmetry.space_group_name_H-M   'P 1'
#
loop_
_entity.id
_entity.type
_entity.pdbx_description
1 polymer ?
#
loop_
_entity_poly.entity_id
_entity_poly.type
_entity_poly.pdbx_seq_one_letter_code
_entity_poly.pdbx_strand_id
1 'polypeptide(L)' 'MANIYGYIRVSTKDQNEQRQLHKMMERGVEARRIFVDKASGRHFDRP' A
#
# COMPACT_ATOMS: atom_id res chain seq x y z
N MET A 1 -9.99 -17.22 -12.16
CA MET A 1 -8.71 -16.72 -11.63
C MET A 1 -9.00 -15.53 -10.72
N ALA A 2 -8.61 -15.60 -9.45
CA ALA A 2 -8.80 -14.47 -8.54
C ALA A 2 -7.76 -13.38 -8.87
N ASN A 3 -8.22 -12.16 -9.15
CA ASN A 3 -7.33 -11.02 -9.30
C ASN A 3 -6.96 -10.50 -7.91
N ILE A 4 -5.71 -10.75 -7.50
CA ILE A 4 -5.19 -10.28 -6.22
C ILE A 4 -4.66 -8.85 -6.40
N TYR A 5 -5.13 -7.93 -5.57
CA TYR A 5 -4.71 -6.54 -5.51
C TYR A 5 -4.12 -6.23 -4.13
N GLY A 6 -3.09 -5.39 -4.09
CA GLY A 6 -2.46 -4.93 -2.87
C GLY A 6 -2.80 -3.47 -2.61
N TYR A 7 -3.11 -3.14 -1.35
CA TYR A 7 -3.28 -1.76 -0.91
C TYR A 7 -2.38 -1.50 0.28
N ILE A 8 -1.59 -0.44 0.19
CA ILE A 8 -0.64 0.00 1.20
C ILE A 8 -1.01 1.44 1.55
N ARG A 9 -1.17 1.74 2.83
CA ARG A 9 -1.40 3.12 3.29
C ARG A 9 -0.33 3.51 4.29
N VAL A 10 0.27 4.68 4.08
CA VAL A 10 1.26 5.26 4.99
C VAL A 10 0.86 6.68 5.41
N SER A 11 0.95 6.96 6.71
CA SER A 11 0.54 8.22 7.33
C SER A 11 1.67 9.21 7.53
N THR A 12 2.92 8.76 7.52
CA THR A 12 4.12 9.60 7.67
C THR A 12 5.20 9.17 6.69
N LYS A 13 6.09 10.09 6.34
CA LYS A 13 7.25 9.81 5.46
C LYS A 13 8.20 8.75 6.05
N ASP A 14 8.18 8.56 7.37
CA ASP A 14 9.04 7.61 8.08
C ASP A 14 8.52 6.16 8.03
N GLN A 15 7.28 5.96 7.59
CA GLN A 15 6.75 4.61 7.38
C GLN A 15 7.35 4.03 6.10
N ASN A 16 8.18 3.00 6.26
CA ASN A 16 8.86 2.34 5.15
C ASN A 16 7.86 1.56 4.27
N GLU A 17 7.33 2.23 3.26
CA GLU A 17 6.47 1.70 2.20
C GLU A 17 7.12 0.56 1.41
N GLN A 18 8.45 0.60 1.22
CA GLN A 18 9.19 -0.44 0.50
C GLN A 18 9.11 -1.81 1.20
N ARG A 19 9.15 -1.83 2.54
CA ARG A 19 8.96 -3.08 3.30
C ARG A 19 7.57 -3.69 3.09
N GLN A 20 6.54 -2.85 3.00
CA GLN A 20 5.17 -3.32 2.76
C GLN A 20 5.00 -3.83 1.32
N LEU A 21 5.59 -3.13 0.35
CA LEU A 21 5.69 -3.56 -1.05
C LEU A 21 6.37 -4.93 -1.16
N HIS A 22 7.50 -5.13 -0.48
CA HIS A 22 8.22 -6.40 -0.51
C HIS A 22 7.35 -7.56 -0.01
N LYS A 23 6.68 -7.39 1.14
CA LYS A 23 5.77 -8.40 1.68
C LYS A 23 4.59 -8.72 0.76
N MET A 24 4.08 -7.72 0.02
CA MET A 24 3.00 -7.93 -0.95
C MET A 24 3.50 -8.74 -2.15
N MET A 25 4.70 -8.44 -2.65
CA MET A 25 5.33 -9.21 -3.73
C MET A 25 5.64 -10.66 -3.31
N GLU A 26 6.13 -10.88 -2.09
CA GLU A 26 6.34 -12.23 -1.52
C GLU A 26 5.04 -13.04 -1.44
N ARG A 27 3.90 -12.38 -1.29
CA ARG A 27 2.57 -13.01 -1.30
C ARG A 27 2.01 -13.23 -2.70
N GLY A 28 2.76 -12.94 -3.75
CA GLY A 28 2.35 -13.14 -5.13
C GLY A 28 1.46 -12.02 -5.69
N VAL A 29 1.41 -10.85 -5.03
CA VAL A 29 0.75 -9.68 -5.60
C VAL A 29 1.67 -9.04 -6.62
N GLU A 30 1.22 -8.97 -7.88
CA GLU A 30 1.96 -8.28 -8.93
C GLU A 30 2.15 -6.80 -8.56
N ALA A 31 3.36 -6.27 -8.74
CA ALA A 31 3.67 -4.87 -8.42
C ALA A 31 2.73 -3.85 -9.12
N ARG A 32 2.31 -4.15 -10.36
CA ARG A 32 1.35 -3.34 -11.12
C ARG A 32 -0.07 -3.29 -10.51
N ARG A 33 -0.37 -4.15 -9.55
CA ARG A 33 -1.64 -4.26 -8.83
C ARG A 33 -1.52 -3.80 -7.37
N ILE A 34 -0.41 -3.19 -6.99
CA ILE A 34 -0.17 -2.63 -5.66
C ILE A 34 -0.38 -1.13 -5.72
N PHE A 35 -1.34 -0.64 -4.93
CA PHE A 35 -1.63 0.78 -4.79
C PHE A 35 -1.09 1.29 -3.44
N VAL A 36 -0.41 2.43 -3.48
CA VAL A 36 0.18 3.07 -2.29
C VAL A 36 -0.51 4.41 -2.06
N ASP A 37 -1.21 4.54 -0.95
CA ASP A 37 -1.83 5.78 -0.49
C ASP A 37 -0.97 6.43 0.60
N LYS A 38 -0.68 7.73 0.45
CA LYS A 38 0.06 8.52 1.43
C LYS A 38 -0.89 9.55 2.03
N ALA A 39 -1.52 9.19 3.14
CA ALA A 39 -2.55 10.00 3.77
C ALA A 39 -2.24 10.19 5.26
N SER A 40 -1.91 11.42 5.65
CA SER A 40 -1.67 11.75 7.05
C SER A 40 -2.96 11.53 7.86
N GLY A 41 -2.87 10.89 9.02
CA GLY A 41 -4.02 10.64 9.91
C GLY A 41 -4.65 11.91 10.50
N ARG A 42 -4.18 13.10 10.09
CA ARG A 42 -4.69 14.41 10.50
C ARG A 42 -5.91 14.85 9.69
N HIS A 43 -6.12 14.29 8.50
CA HIS A 43 -7.27 14.62 7.66
C HIS A 43 -8.25 13.45 7.62
N PHE A 44 -9.47 13.70 8.09
CA PHE A 44 -10.59 12.76 8.06
C PHE A 44 -11.34 12.79 6.71
N ASP A 45 -10.94 13.67 5.79
CA ASP A 45 -11.50 13.71 4.44
C ASP A 45 -11.05 12.47 3.66
N ARG A 46 -12.00 11.59 3.44
CA ARG A 46 -11.88 10.39 2.59
C ARG A 46 -12.73 10.68 1.33
N PRO A 47 -12.14 10.80 0.13
CA PRO A 47 -12.92 10.79 -1.11
C PRO A 47 -13.53 9.41 -1.41
#